data_AF-A0A5K1GPM6-F1
#
_entry.id   AF-A0A5K1GPM6-F1
#
_cell.length_a   1.000
_cell.length_b   1.000
_cell.length_c   1.000
_cell.angle_alpha   90.00
_cell.angle_beta   90.00
_cell.angle_gamma   90.00
#
_symmetry.space_group_name_H-M   'P 1'
#
loop_
_entity.id
_entity.type
_entity.pdbx_description
1 polymer ?
#
loop_
_entity_poly.entity_id
_entity_poly.type
_entity_poly.pdbx_seq_one_letter_code
_entity_poly.pdbx_strand_id
1 'polypeptide(L)' 'EAGNVPYVVENGIGKFSKSPKEIANIVAQWFGSKSDELKAMSQNALKLARPDAVFKIVNDLHELVTQRNLLTAQYACTS' A
#
# COMPACT_ATOMS: atom_id res chain seq x y z
N GLU A 1 -5.79 -13.37 -0.30
CA GLU A 1 -6.13 -12.62 0.94
C GLU A 1 -5.19 -12.89 2.12
N ALA A 2 -4.61 -14.09 2.30
CA ALA A 2 -3.73 -14.38 3.43
C ALA A 2 -2.47 -13.48 3.55
N GLY A 3 -1.98 -12.90 2.44
CA GLY A 3 -0.79 -12.03 2.44
C GLY A 3 -1.01 -10.61 2.99
N ASN A 4 -2.26 -10.17 3.15
CA ASN A 4 -2.55 -8.82 3.62
C ASN A 4 -2.25 -8.66 5.12
N VAL A 5 -2.47 -9.72 5.90
CA VAL A 5 -2.24 -9.70 7.35
C VAL A 5 -0.74 -9.57 7.67
N PRO A 6 0.17 -10.40 7.11
CA PRO A 6 1.61 -10.19 7.23
C PRO A 6 2.03 -8.78 6.81
N TYR A 7 1.54 -8.29 5.66
CA TYR A 7 1.86 -6.93 5.20
C TYR A 7 1.53 -5.85 6.25
N VAL A 8 0.36 -5.93 6.90
CA VAL A 8 -0.05 -4.96 7.92
C VAL A 8 0.77 -5.09 9.21
N VAL A 9 0.97 -6.32 9.68
CA VAL A 9 1.60 -6.59 10.98
C VAL A 9 3.11 -6.39 10.92
N GLU A 10 3.78 -6.92 9.90
CA GLU A 10 5.24 -6.86 9.76
C GLU A 10 5.73 -5.44 9.48
N ASN A 11 4.92 -4.63 8.78
CA ASN A 11 5.23 -3.21 8.60
C ASN A 11 4.82 -2.34 9.79
N GLY A 12 4.27 -2.93 10.86
CA GLY A 12 3.88 -2.19 12.06
C GLY A 12 2.86 -1.10 11.78
N ILE A 13 1.86 -1.39 10.93
CA ILE A 13 0.74 -0.48 10.62
C ILE A 13 -0.59 -0.99 11.17
N GLY A 14 -0.57 -2.10 11.89
CA GLY A 14 -1.74 -2.62 12.58
C GLY A 14 -1.43 -3.90 13.36
N LYS A 15 -2.47 -4.43 14.01
CA LYS A 15 -2.44 -5.70 14.75
C LYS A 15 -3.56 -6.61 14.25
N PHE A 16 -3.37 -7.91 14.44
CA PHE A 16 -4.35 -8.92 14.09
C PHE A 16 -4.76 -9.72 15.33
N SER A 17 -6.07 -9.84 15.56
CA SER A 17 -6.65 -10.78 16.53
C SER A 17 -8.01 -11.24 16.02
N LYS A 18 -8.38 -12.48 16.35
CA LYS A 18 -9.72 -13.05 16.09
C LYS A 18 -10.65 -12.95 17.30
N SER A 19 -10.16 -12.52 18.45
CA SER A 19 -10.91 -12.46 19.70
C SER A 19 -11.50 -11.05 19.89
N PRO A 20 -12.84 -10.90 19.97
CA PRO A 20 -13.46 -9.59 20.22
C PRO A 20 -12.96 -8.93 21.52
N LYS A 21 -12.69 -9.73 22.55
CA LYS A 21 -12.17 -9.26 23.83
C LYS A 21 -10.76 -8.67 23.71
N GLU A 22 -9.90 -9.32 22.92
CA GLU A 22 -8.55 -8.81 22.67
C GLU A 22 -8.58 -7.55 21.81
N ILE A 23 -9.44 -7.49 20.79
CA ILE A 23 -9.63 -6.30 19.96
C ILE A 23 -10.05 -5.11 20.83
N ALA A 24 -11.06 -5.29 21.68
CA ALA A 24 -11.52 -4.23 22.60
C ALA A 24 -10.40 -3.76 23.53
N ASN A 25 -9.61 -4.69 24.07
CA ASN A 25 -8.46 -4.36 24.93
C ASN A 25 -7.36 -3.61 24.17
N ILE A 26 -7.04 -4.00 22.93
CA ILE A 26 -6.06 -3.30 22.09
C ILE A 26 -6.51 -1.86 21.83
N VAL A 27 -7.78 -1.66 21.45
CA VAL A 27 -8.33 -0.32 21.20
C VAL A 27 -8.31 0.53 22.48
N ALA A 28 -8.71 -0.04 23.62
CA ALA A 28 -8.68 0.67 24.90
C ALA A 28 -7.24 1.07 25.29
N GLN A 29 -6.25 0.22 25.03
CA GLN A 29 -4.84 0.54 25.25
C GLN A 29 -4.38 1.68 24.34
N TRP A 30 -4.72 1.65 23.05
CA TRP A 30 -4.36 2.72 22.10
C TRP A 30 -4.95 4.08 22.47
N PHE A 31 -6.11 4.12 23.10
CA PHE A 31 -6.71 5.37 23.59
C PHE A 31 -6.32 5.71 25.03
N GLY A 32 -5.42 4.92 25.64
CA GLY A 32 -4.92 5.12 26.99
C GLY A 32 -3.41 4.90 27.06
N SER A 33 -3.00 3.84 27.75
CA SER A 33 -1.60 3.58 28.11
C SER A 33 -0.65 3.30 26.94
N LYS A 34 -1.17 3.03 25.74
CA LYS A 34 -0.39 2.75 24.52
C LYS A 34 -0.74 3.71 23.38
N SER A 35 -1.05 4.96 23.69
CA SER A 35 -1.27 6.01 22.68
C SER A 35 -0.05 6.25 21.79
N ASP A 36 1.16 6.12 22.33
CA ASP A 36 2.41 6.21 21.55
C ASP A 36 2.55 5.07 20.52
N GLU A 37 2.08 3.86 20.85
CA GLU A 37 2.05 2.74 19.91
C GLU A 37 1.11 3.05 18.74
N LEU A 38 -0.08 3.59 19.02
CA LEU A 38 -1.01 4.04 17.99
C LEU A 38 -0.41 5.13 17.10
N LYS A 39 0.26 6.12 17.71
CA LYS A 39 0.93 7.20 16.97
C LYS A 39 2.04 6.65 16.06
N ALA A 40 2.85 5.72 16.54
CA ALA A 40 3.90 5.08 15.76
C ALA A 40 3.32 4.32 14.55
N MET A 41 2.28 3.50 14.76
CA MET A 41 1.63 2.78 13.65
C MET A 41 0.98 3.73 12.64
N SER A 42 0.37 4.82 13.10
CA SER A 42 -0.18 5.86 12.22
C SER A 42 0.91 6.49 11.33
N GLN A 43 2.07 6.82 11.89
CA GLN A 43 3.19 7.34 11.11
C GLN A 43 3.74 6.31 10.11
N ASN A 44 3.81 5.03 10.50
CA ASN A 44 4.22 3.97 9.57
C ASN A 44 3.21 3.79 8.43
N ALA A 45 1.90 3.90 8.71
CA ALA A 45 0.85 3.81 7.70
C ALA A 45 0.97 4.95 6.68
N LEU A 46 1.27 6.17 7.13
CA LEU A 46 1.53 7.31 6.25
C LEU A 46 2.78 7.09 5.37
N LYS A 47 3.86 6.52 5.92
CA LYS A 47 5.08 6.21 5.14
C LYS A 47 4.84 5.17 4.05
N LEU A 48 3.95 4.20 4.29
CA LEU A 48 3.61 3.16 3.32
C LEU A 48 2.52 3.57 2.33
N ALA A 49 1.76 4.62 2.63
CA ALA A 49 0.71 5.10 1.77
C ALA A 49 1.26 5.47 0.39
N ARG A 50 0.57 5.04 -0.66
CA ARG A 50 0.85 5.40 -2.05
C ARG A 50 -0.35 6.11 -2.66
N PRO A 51 -0.64 7.36 -2.24
CA PRO A 51 -1.84 8.07 -2.69
C PRO A 51 -1.84 8.33 -4.21
N ASP A 52 -0.67 8.34 -4.84
CA ASP A 52 -0.49 8.60 -6.27
C ASP A 52 -0.35 7.33 -7.12
N ALA A 53 -0.55 6.14 -6.53
CA ALA A 53 -0.34 4.86 -7.21
C ALA A 53 -1.11 4.74 -8.53
N VAL A 54 -2.37 5.17 -8.54
CA VAL A 54 -3.20 5.09 -9.76
C VAL A 54 -2.65 5.95 -10.90
N PHE A 55 -2.17 7.16 -10.59
CA PHE A 55 -1.61 8.06 -11.60
C PHE A 55 -0.30 7.49 -12.16
N LYS A 56 0.56 6.96 -11.29
CA LYS A 56 1.81 6.30 -11.71
C LYS A 56 1.53 5.13 -12.64
N ILE A 57 0.61 4.24 -12.25
CA ILE A 57 0.25 3.08 -13.08
C ILE A 57 -0.28 3.51 -14.45
N VAL A 58 -1.17 4.51 -14.51
CA VAL A 58 -1.72 4.99 -15.78
C VAL A 58 -0.64 5.63 -16.66
N ASN A 59 0.25 6.44 -16.07
CA ASN A 59 1.36 7.05 -16.80
C ASN A 59 2.32 5.99 -17.34
N ASP A 60 2.70 5.00 -16.53
CA ASP A 60 3.57 3.90 -16.94
C ASP A 60 2.95 3.11 -18.11
N LEU A 61 1.65 2.81 -18.03
CA LEU A 61 0.93 2.15 -19.12
C LEU A 61 0.87 3.01 -20.38
N HIS A 62 0.64 4.31 -20.25
CA HIS A 62 0.62 5.25 -21.37
C HIS A 62 1.97 5.31 -22.08
N GLU A 63 3.07 5.36 -21.32
CA GLU A 63 4.43 5.35 -21.86
C GLU A 63 4.73 4.04 -22.61
N LEU A 64 4.38 2.88 -22.02
CA LEU A 64 4.58 1.57 -22.65
C LEU A 64 3.84 1.45 -23.99
N VAL A 65 2.58 1.90 -24.07
CA VAL A 65 1.80 1.87 -25.32
C VAL A 65 2.39 2.84 -26.35
N THR A 66 2.81 4.02 -25.93
CA THR A 66 3.43 5.01 -26.80
C THR A 66 4.72 4.49 -27.41
N GLN A 67 5.60 3.90 -26.59
CA GLN A 67 6.85 3.28 -27.06
C GLN A 67 6.59 2.15 -28.06
N ARG A 68 5.62 1.26 -27.78
CA ARG A 68 5.23 0.18 -28.70
C ARG A 68 4.78 0.72 -30.06
N ASN A 69 3.97 1.79 -30.06
CA ASN A 69 3.46 2.37 -31.31
C ASN A 69 4.57 2.99 -32.15
N LEU A 70 5.52 3.69 -31.51
CA LEU A 70 6.68 4.27 -32.20
C LEU A 70 7.55 3.20 -32.85
N LEU A 71 7.84 2.12 -32.12
CA LEU A 71 8.58 0.98 -32.67
C LEU A 71 7.84 0.37 -33.88
N THR A 72 6.53 0.14 -33.75
CA THR A 72 5.71 -0.41 -34.83
C THR A 72 5.74 0.49 -36.08
N ALA A 73 5.65 1.81 -35.90
CA ALA A 73 5.73 2.77 -37.01
C ALA A 73 7.11 2.78 -37.68
N GLN A 74 8.19 2.67 -36.90
CA GLN A 74 9.56 2.57 -37.44
C GLN A 74 9.76 1.31 -38.28
N TYR A 75 9.30 0.15 -37.80
CA TYR A 75 9.39 -1.11 -38.55
C TYR A 75 8.56 -1.10 -39.85
N ALA A 76 7.43 -0.38 -39.88
CA ALA A 76 6.61 -0.23 -41.07
C ALA A 76 7.28 0.63 -42.17
N CYS A 77 8.14 1.59 -41.80
CA CYS A 77 8.85 2.45 -42.75
C CYS A 77 10.19 1.88 -43.24
N THR A 78 10.69 0.81 -42.63
CA THR A 78 11.96 0.16 -43.00
C THR A 78 11.78 -1.17 -43.75
N SER A 79 10.53 -1.57 -44.01
CA SER A 79 10.15 -2.76 -44.80
C SER A 79 9.84 -2.40 -46.25
#